data_AF-A0A6N8GZI0-F1
#
_entry.id   AF-A0A6N8GZI0-F1
#
_cell.length_a   1.000
_cell.length_b   1.000
_cell.length_c   1.000
_cell.angle_alpha   90.00
_cell.angle_beta   90.00
_cell.angle_gamma   90.00
#
_symmetry.space_group_name_H-M   'P 1'
#
loop_
_entity.id
_entity.type
_entity.pdbx_description
1 polymer ?
#
loop_
_entity_poly.entity_id
_entity_poly.type
_entity_poly.pdbx_seq_one_letter_code
_entity_poly.pdbx_strand_id
1 'polypeptide(L)'
;MAWTATDFAGRGCGRRYEKELETHFRDCMLFYLDGRIRFERYCYGEAACLVFSVWGHGIDADGKLLWDREPEFESQQTSLPRYLTDVQEDGKALQFDGARKRYILTEEFDEDKLNGYSKFKVFWMKRKK
;
A
#
# COMPACT_ATOMS: atom_id res chain seq x y z
N MET A 1 -11.34 -11.78 12.48
CA MET A 1 -11.90 -11.32 11.19
C MET A 1 -10.72 -11.29 10.23
N ALA A 2 -10.82 -11.91 9.05
CA ALA A 2 -9.75 -11.87 8.07
C ALA A 2 -9.85 -10.56 7.27
N TRP A 3 -8.74 -9.84 7.13
CA TRP A 3 -8.70 -8.59 6.37
C TRP A 3 -8.48 -8.85 4.89
N THR A 4 -9.04 -7.98 4.07
CA THR A 4 -8.82 -7.95 2.61
C THR A 4 -8.22 -6.60 2.22
N ALA A 5 -7.51 -6.56 1.09
CA ALA A 5 -6.95 -5.31 0.58
C ALA A 5 -8.02 -4.22 0.36
N THR A 6 -9.24 -4.60 -0.01
CA THR A 6 -10.34 -3.66 -0.24
C THR A 6 -10.84 -2.96 1.02
N ASP A 7 -10.62 -3.54 2.20
CA ASP A 7 -10.99 -2.93 3.48
C ASP A 7 -10.20 -1.63 3.73
N PHE A 8 -9.01 -1.52 3.14
CA PHE A 8 -8.10 -0.39 3.28
C PHE A 8 -8.12 0.58 2.08
N ALA A 9 -8.93 0.31 1.06
CA ALA A 9 -8.97 1.12 -0.16
C ALA A 9 -9.85 2.39 -0.06
N GLY A 10 -10.69 2.49 0.96
CA GLY A 10 -11.61 3.62 1.14
C GLY A 10 -12.76 3.66 0.13
N ARG A 11 -13.36 4.84 -0.06
CA ARG A 11 -14.51 5.06 -0.96
C ARG A 11 -14.07 5.52 -2.36
N GLY A 12 -12.87 6.11 -2.45
CA GLY A 12 -12.28 6.63 -3.68
C GLY A 12 -11.81 5.54 -4.66
N CYS A 13 -10.70 5.84 -5.33
CA CYS A 13 -9.90 4.90 -6.11
C CYS A 13 -9.02 4.03 -5.20
N GLY A 14 -8.45 4.64 -4.17
CA GLY A 14 -7.57 3.99 -3.23
C GLY A 14 -7.11 4.93 -2.14
N ARG A 15 -6.32 4.38 -1.22
CA ARG A 15 -5.68 5.09 -0.13
C ARG A 15 -4.18 4.86 -0.12
N ARG A 16 -3.43 5.85 0.34
CA ARG A 16 -2.00 5.76 0.63
C ARG A 16 -1.79 5.83 2.13
N TYR A 17 -0.98 4.91 2.63
CA TYR A 17 -0.47 4.88 3.98
C TYR A 17 1.04 5.05 3.95
N GLU A 18 1.56 6.00 4.71
CA GLU A 18 2.99 6.27 4.81
C GLU A 18 3.53 5.76 6.13
N LYS A 19 4.66 5.06 6.08
CA LYS A 19 5.34 4.60 7.29
C LYS A 19 5.75 5.81 8.13
N GLU A 20 5.52 5.72 9.44
CA GLU A 20 6.02 6.70 10.41
C GLU A 20 7.51 6.97 10.17
N LEU A 21 7.89 8.26 10.24
CA LEU A 21 9.14 8.81 9.71
C LEU A 21 10.35 7.89 9.88
N GLU A 22 11.01 7.60 8.76
CA GLU A 22 12.35 7.01 8.70
C GLU A 22 13.33 8.10 8.22
N THR A 23 14.59 8.06 8.64
CA THR A 23 15.56 9.12 8.29
C THR A 23 16.02 9.07 6.82
N HIS A 24 15.84 7.95 6.13
CA HIS A 24 16.43 7.72 4.80
C HIS A 24 15.41 7.40 3.70
N PHE A 25 14.27 6.82 4.05
CA PHE A 25 13.28 6.37 3.07
C PHE A 25 11.85 6.71 3.46
N ARG A 26 11.04 7.06 2.47
CA ARG A 26 9.60 7.15 2.62
C ARG A 26 8.98 5.91 2.01
N ASP A 27 8.46 5.04 2.88
CA ASP A 27 7.76 3.81 2.50
C ASP A 27 6.27 4.08 2.46
N CYS A 28 5.65 3.77 1.32
CA CYS A 28 4.22 3.95 1.09
C CYS A 28 3.57 2.61 0.77
N MET A 29 2.45 2.32 1.43
CA MET A 29 1.52 1.24 1.09
C MET A 29 0.27 1.85 0.46
N LEU A 30 -0.07 1.43 -0.75
CA LEU A 30 -1.28 1.84 -1.44
C LEU A 30 -2.23 0.65 -1.59
N PHE A 31 -3.50 0.90 -1.29
CA PHE A 31 -4.58 -0.09 -1.43
C PHE A 31 -5.63 0.46 -2.38
N TYR A 32 -5.97 -0.31 -3.41
CA TYR A 32 -6.90 0.10 -4.46
C TYR A 32 -8.25 -0.61 -4.34
N LEU A 33 -9.29 0.02 -4.88
CA LEU A 33 -10.68 -0.41 -4.75
C LEU A 33 -10.98 -1.80 -5.33
N ASP A 34 -10.10 -2.33 -6.17
CA ASP A 34 -10.14 -3.63 -6.82
C ASP A 34 -9.31 -4.70 -6.08
N GLY A 35 -8.77 -4.36 -4.91
CA GLY A 35 -7.98 -5.28 -4.08
C GLY A 35 -6.50 -5.33 -4.46
N ARG A 36 -6.05 -4.54 -5.43
CA ARG A 36 -4.64 -4.40 -5.75
C ARG A 36 -3.92 -3.65 -4.63
N ILE A 37 -2.68 -4.04 -4.40
CA ILE A 37 -1.78 -3.42 -3.41
C ILE A 37 -0.54 -2.94 -4.15
N ARG A 38 0.02 -1.81 -3.73
CA ARG A 38 1.30 -1.33 -4.22
C ARG A 38 2.18 -0.87 -3.08
N PHE A 39 3.41 -1.36 -3.04
CA PHE A 39 4.45 -0.80 -2.19
C PHE A 39 5.31 0.15 -3.04
N GLU A 40 5.61 1.32 -2.51
CA GLU A 40 6.53 2.28 -3.12
C GLU A 40 7.53 2.76 -2.06
N ARG A 41 8.81 2.71 -2.38
CA ARG A 41 9.88 3.31 -1.57
C ARG A 41 10.49 4.48 -2.30
N TYR A 42 10.55 5.62 -1.64
CA TYR A 42 11.25 6.81 -2.12
C TYR A 42 12.47 7.11 -1.25
N CYS A 43 13.53 7.67 -1.81
CA CYS A 43 14.62 8.26 -1.01
C CYS A 43 14.20 9.64 -0.48
N TYR A 44 14.73 10.03 0.68
CA TYR A 44 14.64 11.41 1.18
C TYR A 44 15.83 12.26 0.69
N GLY A 45 15.60 13.56 0.47
CA GLY A 45 16.62 14.53 0.08
C GLY A 45 16.18 15.46 -1.05
N GLU A 46 17.07 16.36 -1.49
CA GLU A 46 16.79 17.33 -2.56
C GLU A 46 16.50 16.68 -3.92
N ALA A 47 16.91 15.42 -4.11
CA ALA A 47 16.63 14.60 -5.28
C ALA A 47 15.77 13.38 -4.94
N ALA A 48 14.72 13.56 -4.13
CA ALA A 48 13.80 12.48 -3.78
C ALA A 48 13.19 11.83 -5.05
N CYS A 49 13.46 10.55 -5.25
CA CYS A 49 12.98 9.75 -6.38
C CYS A 49 12.48 8.39 -5.92
N LEU A 50 11.71 7.72 -6.78
CA LEU A 50 11.26 6.36 -6.54
C LEU A 50 12.48 5.43 -6.61
N VAL A 51 12.76 4.72 -5.52
CA VAL A 51 13.83 3.72 -5.44
C VAL A 51 13.35 2.42 -6.08
N PHE A 52 12.19 1.92 -5.64
CA PHE A 52 11.53 0.77 -6.25
C PHE A 52 10.04 0.73 -5.88
N SER A 53 9.28 -0.07 -6.62
CA SER A 53 7.88 -0.35 -6.33
C SER A 53 7.52 -1.81 -6.65
N VAL A 54 6.58 -2.37 -5.91
CA VAL A 54 6.10 -3.74 -6.10
C VAL A 54 4.58 -3.75 -6.10
N TRP A 55 4.00 -4.49 -7.03
CA TRP A 55 2.56 -4.77 -7.06
C TRP A 55 2.23 -6.05 -6.31
N GLY A 56 1.06 -6.07 -5.69
CA GLY A 56 0.43 -7.25 -5.12
C GLY A 56 -1.06 -7.31 -5.46
N HIS A 57 -1.65 -8.48 -5.24
CA HIS A 57 -3.04 -8.80 -5.63
C HIS A 57 -3.95 -9.14 -4.46
N GLY A 58 -3.52 -8.96 -3.22
CA GLY A 58 -4.40 -9.09 -2.07
C GLY A 58 -3.70 -9.37 -0.75
N ILE A 59 -4.52 -9.68 0.24
CA ILE A 59 -4.14 -10.16 1.57
C ILE A 59 -4.80 -11.52 1.75
N ASP A 60 -4.05 -12.53 2.18
CA ASP A 60 -4.64 -13.84 2.49
C ASP A 60 -5.27 -13.87 3.90
N ALA A 61 -5.86 -15.02 4.26
CA ALA A 61 -6.58 -15.19 5.51
C ALA A 61 -5.71 -14.99 6.76
N ASP A 62 -4.40 -15.19 6.65
CA ASP A 62 -3.43 -15.05 7.73
C ASP A 62 -2.82 -13.63 7.79
N GLY A 63 -3.27 -12.73 6.93
CA GLY A 63 -2.77 -11.37 6.83
C GLY A 63 -1.53 -11.24 5.93
N LYS A 64 -1.10 -12.30 5.23
CA LYS A 64 0.06 -12.23 4.33
C LYS A 64 -0.27 -11.39 3.11
N LEU A 65 0.64 -10.48 2.76
CA LEU A 65 0.59 -9.70 1.54
C LEU A 65 1.02 -10.56 0.36
N LEU A 66 0.16 -10.63 -0.65
CA LEU A 66 0.37 -11.43 -1.85
C LEU A 66 1.02 -10.58 -2.94
N TRP A 67 2.35 -10.49 -2.91
CA TRP A 67 3.15 -9.77 -3.90
C TRP A 67 3.26 -10.53 -5.23
N ASP A 68 3.13 -9.82 -6.34
CA ASP A 68 3.20 -10.41 -7.69
C ASP A 68 4.63 -10.86 -8.04
N ARG A 69 5.64 -10.16 -7.50
CA ARG A 69 7.07 -10.44 -7.75
C ARG A 69 7.92 -9.97 -6.57
N GLU A 70 8.91 -10.78 -6.19
CA GLU A 70 9.95 -10.35 -5.26
C GLU A 70 10.93 -9.34 -5.91
N PRO A 71 11.34 -8.28 -5.20
CA PRO A 71 12.45 -7.44 -5.62
C PRO A 71 13.72 -8.24 -5.86
N GLU A 72 14.56 -7.80 -6.79
CA GLU A 72 15.79 -8.53 -7.16
C GLU A 72 16.88 -8.43 -6.08
N PHE A 73 16.93 -7.31 -5.35
CA PHE A 73 17.96 -7.04 -4.36
C PHE A 73 17.48 -7.38 -2.94
N GLU A 74 18.33 -8.05 -2.17
CA GLU A 74 18.06 -8.41 -0.77
C GLU A 74 17.68 -7.20 0.11
N SER A 75 18.34 -6.06 -0.10
CA SER A 75 18.04 -4.81 0.60
C SER A 75 16.62 -4.29 0.32
N GLN A 76 16.04 -4.61 -0.83
CA GLN A 76 14.66 -4.28 -1.17
C GLN A 76 13.69 -5.33 -0.60
N GLN A 77 14.05 -6.61 -0.69
CA GLN A 77 13.26 -7.72 -0.12
C GLN A 77 13.04 -7.58 1.39
N THR A 78 14.07 -7.15 2.13
CA THR A 78 14.00 -6.93 3.58
C THR A 78 13.13 -5.73 3.97
N SER A 79 12.91 -4.79 3.06
CA SER A 79 12.04 -3.64 3.30
C SER A 79 10.58 -3.84 2.93
N LEU A 80 10.28 -4.88 2.16
CA LEU A 80 8.94 -5.14 1.67
C LEU A 80 8.08 -5.73 2.79
N PRO A 81 6.96 -5.07 3.19
CA PRO A 81 6.06 -5.60 4.22
C PRO A 81 5.53 -6.98 3.86
N ARG A 82 5.45 -7.93 4.80
CA ARG A 82 5.05 -9.31 4.51
C ARG A 82 3.71 -9.70 5.09
N TYR A 83 3.42 -9.29 6.31
CA TYR A 83 2.19 -9.63 7.00
C TYR A 83 1.57 -8.37 7.58
N LEU A 84 0.29 -8.13 7.33
CA LEU A 84 -0.51 -7.20 8.09
C LEU A 84 -0.78 -7.82 9.47
N THR A 85 -0.15 -7.28 10.50
CA THR A 85 -0.18 -7.84 11.85
C THR A 85 -1.12 -7.12 12.79
N ASP A 86 -1.41 -5.85 12.52
CA ASP A 86 -2.35 -5.08 13.34
C ASP A 86 -3.04 -3.97 12.54
N VAL A 87 -4.27 -3.66 12.92
CA VAL A 87 -5.10 -2.61 12.34
C VAL A 87 -5.64 -1.74 13.48
N GLN A 88 -5.22 -0.49 13.48
CA GLN A 88 -5.52 0.48 14.52
C GLN A 88 -6.33 1.65 13.95
N GLU A 89 -6.89 2.46 14.86
CA GLU A 89 -7.54 3.74 14.52
C GLU A 89 -8.59 3.60 13.40
N ASP A 90 -9.40 2.54 13.46
CA ASP A 90 -10.44 2.25 12.45
C ASP A 90 -9.88 2.14 11.02
N GLY A 91 -8.75 1.46 10.88
CA GLY A 91 -8.10 1.26 9.58
C GLY A 91 -7.31 2.46 9.06
N LYS A 92 -7.04 3.46 9.91
CA LYS A 92 -6.19 4.62 9.57
C LYS A 92 -4.73 4.43 9.94
N ALA A 93 -4.41 3.44 10.77
CA ALA A 93 -3.03 3.07 11.10
C ALA A 93 -2.87 1.56 10.97
N LEU A 94 -1.87 1.12 10.19
CA LEU A 94 -1.60 -0.28 9.91
C LEU A 94 -0.22 -0.67 10.45
N GLN A 95 -0.09 -1.87 10.98
CA GLN A 95 1.21 -2.42 11.37
C GLN A 95 1.52 -3.65 10.55
N PHE A 96 2.75 -3.74 10.08
CA PHE A 96 3.22 -4.90 9.33
C PHE A 96 4.39 -5.57 10.05
N ASP A 97 4.47 -6.88 9.93
CA ASP A 97 5.57 -7.72 10.41
C ASP A 97 5.87 -7.57 11.91
N GLY A 98 4.88 -7.17 12.71
CA GLY A 98 5.07 -6.84 14.13
C GLY A 98 5.99 -5.66 14.39
N ALA A 99 6.28 -4.85 13.36
CA ALA A 99 7.20 -3.73 13.47
C ALA A 99 6.61 -2.61 14.33
N ARG A 100 7.43 -1.99 15.20
CA ARG A 100 6.98 -0.90 16.07
C ARG A 100 6.36 0.28 15.29
N LYS A 101 6.95 0.62 14.15
CA LYS A 101 6.50 1.74 13.32
C LYS A 101 5.27 1.36 12.52
N ARG A 102 4.30 2.27 12.49
CA ARG A 102 3.02 2.09 11.80
C ARG A 102 3.05 2.75 10.42
N TYR A 103 2.11 2.36 9.57
CA TYR A 103 1.78 3.04 8.32
C TYR A 103 0.49 3.82 8.51
N ILE A 104 0.58 5.14 8.44
CA ILE A 104 -0.51 6.07 8.74
C ILE A 104 -1.15 6.51 7.44
N LEU A 105 -2.48 6.51 7.39
CA LEU A 105 -3.25 7.03 6.26
C LEU A 105 -2.90 8.50 6.01
N THR A 106 -2.33 8.80 4.85
CA THR A 106 -1.96 10.18 4.46
C THR A 106 -2.83 10.73 3.34
N GLU A 107 -3.36 9.86 2.47
CA GLU A 107 -4.11 10.29 1.31
C GLU A 107 -5.23 9.30 0.95
N GLU A 108 -6.40 9.82 0.59
CA GLU A 108 -7.44 9.09 -0.13
C GLU A 108 -7.66 9.81 -1.46
N PHE A 109 -7.57 9.09 -2.58
CA PHE A 109 -7.58 9.70 -3.91
C PHE A 109 -8.70 9.11 -4.77
N ASP A 110 -9.31 9.95 -5.61
CA ASP A 110 -10.38 9.56 -6.54
C ASP A 110 -9.86 8.98 -7.87
N GLU A 111 -8.59 9.24 -8.19
CA GLU A 111 -7.90 8.68 -9.35
C GLU A 111 -6.39 8.58 -9.09
N ASP A 112 -5.74 7.67 -9.79
CA ASP A 112 -4.29 7.51 -9.82
C ASP A 112 -3.87 7.13 -11.25
N LYS A 113 -3.74 8.17 -12.10
CA LYS A 113 -3.44 7.97 -13.53
C LYS A 113 -2.09 7.30 -13.77
N LEU A 114 -1.09 7.61 -12.94
CA LEU A 114 0.25 7.04 -13.06
C LEU A 114 0.25 5.52 -12.86
N ASN A 115 -0.64 5.04 -12.00
CA ASN A 115 -0.84 3.60 -11.77
C ASN A 115 -2.03 3.00 -12.53
N GLY A 116 -2.56 3.71 -13.53
CA GLY A 116 -3.56 3.19 -14.45
C GLY A 116 -5.00 3.21 -13.91
N TYR A 117 -5.30 4.07 -12.94
CA TYR A 117 -6.64 4.29 -12.39
C TYR A 117 -7.18 5.68 -12.74
N SER A 118 -7.53 5.90 -14.00
CA SER A 118 -8.23 7.13 -14.41
C SER A 118 -9.65 7.20 -13.86
N LYS A 119 -10.22 8.41 -13.70
CA LYS A 119 -11.62 8.60 -13.29
C LYS A 119 -12.62 7.73 -14.07
N PHE A 120 -12.43 7.60 -15.39
CA PHE A 120 -13.33 6.79 -16.22
C PHE A 120 -13.24 5.30 -15.86
N LYS A 121 -12.03 4.76 -15.67
CA LYS A 121 -11.85 3.37 -15.24
C LYS A 121 -12.46 3.13 -13.86
N VAL A 122 -12.16 4.02 -12.90
CA VAL A 122 -12.67 3.94 -11.52
C VAL A 122 -14.20 3.96 -11.49
N PHE A 123 -14.81 4.84 -12.28
CA PHE A 123 -16.27 4.92 -12.42
C PHE A 123 -16.89 3.60 -12.88
N TRP A 124 -16.30 2.94 -13.89
CA TRP A 124 -16.77 1.64 -14.36
C TRP A 124 -16.55 0.52 -13.35
N MET A 125 -15.44 0.54 -12.62
CA MET A 125 -15.17 -0.45 -11.57
C MET A 125 -16.21 -0.35 -10.44
N LYS A 126 -16.57 0.86 -10.02
CA LYS A 126 -17.59 1.09 -8.98
C LYS A 126 -18.99 0.61 -9.38
N ARG A 127 -19.31 0.59 -10.68
CA ARG A 127 -20.59 0.07 -11.20
C ARG A 127 -20.69 -1.44 -11.29
N LYS A 128 -19.56 -2.14 -11.24
CA LYS A 128 -19.47 -3.61 -11.34
C LYS A 128 -19.47 -4.31 -9.98
N LYS A 129 -19.29 -3.57 -8.90
CA LYS A 129 -19.46 -4.03 -7.52
C LYS A 129 -20.94 -4.04 -7.16
#